data_AF-A0A2R5H250-F1
#
_entry.id   AF-A0A2R5H250-F1
#
_cell.length_a   1.000
_cell.length_b   1.000
_cell.length_c   1.000
_cell.angle_alpha   90.00
_cell.angle_beta   90.00
_cell.angle_gamma   90.00
#
_symmetry.space_group_name_H-M   'P 1'
#
loop_
_entity.id
_entity.type
_entity.pdbx_description
1 polymer ?
#
loop_
_entity_poly.entity_id
_entity_poly.type
_entity_poly.pdbx_seq_one_letter_code
_entity_poly.pdbx_strand_id
1 'polypeptide(L)'
;MVLVRGARGLVRGAAGHAGASLPSRAWVRTLPSINVLHGRGLATKKDGEPVSKTNTWGRVTMSLHQKDLEGKEEVYLTERAASVDPAESLLSLQQEVQEEIAAALGRTGSKLLSAMKEMQKAQDAYETQAAAFLRLKSTGRQPSFEDKHRLLLAARDFNGKLQAAENARTALIVHRQAVGFVYQNHKIVKRTYPLPDLVTRYAFRNRFFDTQEVDSVIAKDARETSSSTSS
;
A
#
# COMPACT_ATOMS: atom_id res chain seq x y z
N MET A 1 12.37 6.73 -66.48
CA MET A 1 13.60 7.55 -66.41
C MET A 1 13.18 9.02 -66.34
N VAL A 2 13.03 9.59 -65.14
CA VAL A 2 13.16 11.02 -64.80
C VAL A 2 13.19 11.06 -63.26
N LEU A 3 14.30 11.59 -62.73
CA LEU A 3 14.53 11.89 -61.32
C LEU A 3 13.68 13.10 -60.89
N VAL A 4 13.21 13.09 -59.65
CA VAL A 4 13.09 14.31 -58.84
C VAL A 4 13.62 14.06 -57.43
N ARG A 5 14.63 14.86 -57.07
CA ARG A 5 15.31 14.99 -55.78
C ARG A 5 14.48 15.80 -54.79
N GLY A 6 14.74 15.60 -53.50
CA GLY A 6 14.45 16.55 -52.41
C GLY A 6 14.47 15.84 -51.05
N ALA A 7 15.63 15.56 -50.45
CA ALA A 7 16.45 16.45 -49.60
C ALA A 7 15.83 16.76 -48.22
N ARG A 8 16.59 16.37 -47.17
CA ARG A 8 16.63 16.75 -45.74
C ARG A 8 16.65 15.46 -44.89
N GLY A 9 17.56 15.23 -43.96
CA GLY A 9 18.55 16.08 -43.32
C GLY A 9 18.77 15.54 -41.91
N LEU A 10 19.99 15.09 -41.62
CA LEU A 10 20.72 15.18 -40.35
C LEU A 10 19.97 14.89 -39.02
N VAL A 11 20.33 13.79 -38.32
CA VAL A 11 20.54 13.83 -36.85
C VAL A 11 21.67 12.87 -36.44
N ARG A 12 22.72 13.46 -35.85
CA ARG A 12 23.83 12.88 -35.09
C ARG A 12 23.34 12.21 -33.79
N GLY A 13 24.12 11.27 -33.24
CA GLY A 13 24.15 11.10 -31.79
C GLY A 13 24.66 9.75 -31.32
N ALA A 14 25.99 9.60 -31.30
CA ALA A 14 26.69 8.46 -30.74
C ALA A 14 26.53 8.33 -29.22
N ALA A 15 26.61 7.06 -28.80
CA ALA A 15 26.70 6.53 -27.44
C ALA A 15 27.32 7.45 -26.38
N GLY A 16 26.57 7.67 -25.29
CA GLY A 16 27.08 8.17 -24.02
C GLY A 16 26.93 7.09 -22.95
N HIS A 17 28.04 6.42 -22.62
CA HIS A 17 28.19 5.68 -21.36
C HIS A 17 28.21 6.70 -20.22
N ALA A 18 27.22 6.64 -19.32
CA ALA A 18 27.25 7.36 -18.06
C ALA A 18 27.26 6.33 -16.92
N GLY A 19 28.44 6.12 -16.34
CA GLY A 19 28.60 5.48 -15.04
C GLY A 19 27.99 6.39 -13.98
N ALA A 20 27.00 5.87 -13.26
CA ALA A 20 26.48 6.52 -12.07
C ALA A 20 27.33 6.08 -10.88
N SER A 21 28.25 6.96 -10.47
CA SER A 21 28.89 6.89 -9.16
C SER A 21 27.85 7.20 -8.08
N LEU A 22 27.76 6.33 -7.08
CA LEU A 22 26.98 6.61 -5.87
C LEU A 22 27.78 7.59 -5.00
N PRO A 23 27.21 8.74 -4.58
CA PRO A 23 27.84 9.53 -3.53
C PRO A 23 27.63 8.84 -2.17
N SER A 24 28.75 8.41 -1.62
CA SER A 24 28.92 8.05 -0.22
C SER A 24 28.69 9.27 0.70
N ARG A 25 28.08 8.95 1.86
CA ARG A 25 28.13 9.63 3.17
C ARG A 25 27.11 10.73 3.53
N ALA A 26 26.67 10.54 4.78
CA ALA A 26 26.33 11.53 5.80
C ALA A 26 24.88 12.00 5.91
N TRP A 27 24.03 11.18 6.57
CA TRP A 27 22.92 11.68 7.38
C TRP A 27 22.83 10.91 8.70
N VAL A 28 23.70 11.28 9.65
CA VAL A 28 23.38 11.14 11.08
C VAL A 28 22.62 12.39 11.46
N ARG A 29 21.34 12.25 11.87
CA ARG A 29 20.72 13.07 12.93
C ARG A 29 19.29 12.62 13.28
N THR A 30 19.18 12.21 14.55
CA THR A 30 18.07 12.41 15.50
C THR A 30 16.69 11.85 15.15
N LEU A 31 16.37 10.69 15.73
CA LEU A 31 15.00 10.24 15.98
C LEU A 31 14.37 11.09 17.11
N PRO A 32 13.11 11.52 17.01
CA PRO A 32 12.39 12.14 18.13
C PRO A 32 11.95 11.09 19.15
N SER A 33 12.14 11.42 20.43
CA SER A 33 11.77 10.61 21.59
C SER A 33 10.26 10.32 21.64
N ILE A 34 9.90 9.04 21.71
CA ILE A 34 8.51 8.59 21.93
C ILE A 34 8.27 8.59 23.45
N ASN A 35 7.47 9.55 23.93
CA ASN A 35 6.96 9.54 25.31
C ASN A 35 5.87 8.48 25.47
N VAL A 36 6.14 7.44 26.26
CA VAL A 36 5.15 6.45 26.68
C VAL A 36 4.43 6.97 27.94
N LEU A 37 3.22 7.49 27.76
CA LEU A 37 2.27 7.84 28.82
C LEU A 37 1.82 6.57 29.57
N HIS A 38 2.30 6.38 30.80
CA HIS A 38 1.73 5.43 31.75
C HIS A 38 0.57 6.07 32.52
N GLY A 39 -0.65 5.70 32.15
CA GLY A 39 -1.84 5.91 32.99
C GLY A 39 -2.17 4.63 33.75
N ARG A 40 -2.00 4.63 35.08
CA ARG A 40 -2.74 3.74 35.99
C ARG A 40 -2.89 4.42 37.35
N GLY A 41 -4.14 4.76 37.67
CA GLY A 41 -4.53 5.45 38.89
C GLY A 41 -4.35 4.59 40.14
N LEU A 42 -3.92 5.24 41.22
CA LEU A 42 -3.96 4.72 42.58
C LEU A 42 -5.24 5.23 43.26
N ALA A 43 -6.11 4.30 43.63
CA ALA A 43 -7.22 4.56 44.55
C ALA A 43 -6.68 4.67 45.97
N THR A 44 -7.05 5.74 46.69
CA THR A 44 -6.81 5.89 48.13
C THR A 44 -8.03 5.46 48.92
N LYS A 45 -7.82 4.76 50.03
CA LYS A 45 -8.76 4.74 51.15
C LYS A 45 -8.02 5.02 52.46
N LYS A 46 -8.68 5.85 53.26
CA LYS A 46 -8.49 6.15 54.67
C LYS A 46 -8.14 4.88 55.45
N ASP A 47 -6.93 4.82 55.98
CA ASP A 47 -6.64 4.83 57.41
C ASP A 47 -5.14 4.57 57.56
N GLY A 48 -4.48 5.43 58.34
CA GLY A 48 -3.03 5.50 58.40
C GLY A 48 -2.42 4.28 59.08
N GLU A 49 -1.83 3.39 58.29
CA GLU A 49 -0.61 2.63 58.61
C GLU A 49 -0.04 2.03 57.32
N PRO A 50 1.25 2.22 56.99
CA PRO A 50 1.85 1.59 55.82
C PRO A 50 2.09 0.11 56.12
N VAL A 51 1.15 -0.74 55.70
CA VAL A 51 1.41 -2.18 55.59
C VAL A 51 2.43 -2.36 54.46
N SER A 52 3.72 -2.36 54.84
CA SER A 52 4.82 -2.71 53.94
C SER A 52 4.72 -4.19 53.58
N LYS A 53 3.84 -4.49 52.62
CA LYS A 53 3.94 -5.73 51.86
C LYS A 53 5.17 -5.60 51.00
N THR A 54 6.34 -5.85 51.60
CA THR A 54 7.57 -6.11 50.86
C THR A 54 7.26 -7.28 49.95
N ASN A 55 7.05 -6.99 48.66
CA ASN A 55 6.93 -7.99 47.62
C ASN A 55 8.06 -8.99 47.84
N THR A 56 7.73 -10.26 48.04
CA THR A 56 8.68 -11.36 48.20
C THR A 56 9.69 -11.36 47.05
N TRP A 57 9.23 -10.95 45.86
CA TRP A 57 10.04 -10.65 44.69
C TRP A 57 11.11 -9.58 44.92
N GLY A 58 10.77 -8.46 45.58
CA GLY A 58 11.72 -7.39 45.88
C GLY A 58 12.81 -7.78 46.86
N ARG A 59 12.51 -8.66 47.84
CA ARG A 59 13.55 -9.21 48.74
C ARG A 59 14.42 -10.25 48.05
N VAL A 60 13.86 -11.07 47.17
CA VAL A 60 14.61 -12.07 46.40
C VAL A 60 15.51 -11.41 45.36
N THR A 61 15.04 -10.38 44.64
CA THR A 61 15.89 -9.63 43.69
C THR A 61 16.98 -8.82 44.38
N MET A 62 16.70 -8.21 45.53
CA MET A 62 17.74 -7.55 46.34
C MET A 62 18.74 -8.56 46.91
N SER A 63 18.29 -9.75 47.35
CA SER A 63 19.18 -10.80 47.86
C SER A 63 20.03 -11.46 46.78
N LEU A 64 19.54 -11.54 45.54
CA LEU A 64 20.32 -11.98 44.37
C LEU A 64 21.32 -10.91 43.94
N HIS A 65 20.92 -9.63 43.93
CA HIS A 65 21.84 -8.52 43.68
C HIS A 65 22.94 -8.41 44.75
N GLN A 66 22.69 -8.81 45.99
CA GLN A 66 23.65 -8.65 47.07
C GLN A 66 24.55 -9.88 47.30
N LYS A 67 24.21 -11.04 46.73
CA LYS A 67 25.00 -12.29 46.90
C LYS A 67 25.83 -12.69 45.69
N ASP A 68 25.51 -12.20 44.49
CA ASP A 68 26.20 -12.60 43.25
C ASP A 68 26.97 -11.46 42.55
N LEU A 69 26.92 -10.22 43.06
CA LEU A 69 27.41 -9.03 42.34
C LEU A 69 28.70 -8.39 42.86
N GLU A 70 29.44 -9.03 43.77
CA GLU A 70 30.79 -8.58 44.07
C GLU A 70 31.77 -9.19 43.05
N GLY A 71 31.95 -8.48 41.93
CA GLY A 71 33.05 -8.68 40.97
C GLY A 71 32.82 -9.71 39.86
N LYS A 72 31.88 -10.65 39.99
CA LYS A 72 31.65 -11.68 38.95
C LYS A 72 30.78 -11.21 37.79
N GLU A 73 29.78 -10.37 38.05
CA GLU A 73 28.92 -9.83 36.98
C GLU A 73 29.69 -8.85 36.08
N GLU A 74 30.60 -8.05 36.63
CA GLU A 74 31.52 -7.23 35.84
C GLU A 74 32.45 -8.09 34.98
N VAL A 75 32.99 -9.22 35.49
CA VAL A 75 33.82 -10.15 34.71
C VAL A 75 33.02 -10.81 33.58
N TYR A 76 31.81 -11.30 33.85
CA TYR A 76 30.95 -11.89 32.82
C TYR A 76 30.49 -10.88 31.76
N LEU A 77 30.15 -9.65 32.17
CA LEU A 77 29.75 -8.58 31.25
C LEU A 77 30.94 -8.05 30.46
N THR A 78 32.14 -7.97 31.04
CA THR A 78 33.37 -7.55 30.34
C THR A 78 33.88 -8.63 29.39
N GLU A 79 33.83 -9.92 29.76
CA GLU A 79 34.13 -11.03 28.85
C GLU A 79 33.15 -11.07 27.67
N ARG A 80 31.85 -10.88 27.95
CA ARG A 80 30.83 -10.84 26.90
C ARG A 80 30.95 -9.61 26.00
N ALA A 81 31.22 -8.43 26.58
CA ALA A 81 31.49 -7.20 25.83
C ALA A 81 32.80 -7.26 25.03
N ALA A 82 33.79 -8.02 25.49
CA ALA A 82 35.02 -8.30 24.75
C ALA A 82 34.79 -9.29 23.59
N SER A 83 33.78 -10.16 23.70
CA SER A 83 33.44 -11.18 22.69
C SER A 83 32.49 -10.70 21.59
N VAL A 84 31.71 -9.66 21.83
CA VAL A 84 30.71 -9.13 20.89
C VAL A 84 31.04 -7.68 20.60
N ASP A 85 31.51 -7.39 19.39
CA ASP A 85 31.67 -6.01 18.94
C ASP A 85 30.26 -5.39 18.78
N PRO A 86 29.91 -4.37 19.58
CA PRO A 86 28.63 -3.69 19.46
C PRO A 86 28.44 -3.06 18.08
N ALA A 87 29.53 -2.66 17.41
CA ALA A 87 29.46 -2.08 16.07
C ALA A 87 29.03 -3.13 15.02
N GLU A 88 29.61 -4.32 15.06
CA GLU A 88 29.21 -5.44 14.19
C GLU A 88 27.76 -5.87 14.44
N SER A 89 27.36 -5.93 15.72
CA SER A 89 25.98 -6.27 16.10
C SER A 89 24.97 -5.25 15.58
N LEU A 90 25.30 -3.95 15.66
CA LEU A 90 24.45 -2.89 15.12
C LEU A 90 24.32 -2.96 13.60
N LEU A 91 25.41 -3.28 12.89
CA LEU A 91 25.38 -3.46 11.44
C LEU A 91 24.52 -4.67 11.05
N SER A 92 24.64 -5.78 11.76
CA SER A 92 23.82 -6.98 11.54
C SER A 92 22.34 -6.70 11.76
N LEU A 93 21.98 -6.05 12.88
CA LEU A 93 20.60 -5.65 13.16
C LEU A 93 20.06 -4.68 12.11
N GLN A 94 20.87 -3.72 11.67
CA GLN A 94 20.49 -2.79 10.62
C GLN A 94 20.17 -3.52 9.32
N GLN A 95 20.99 -4.50 8.95
CA GLN A 95 20.77 -5.31 7.74
C GLN A 95 19.48 -6.12 7.85
N GLU A 96 19.23 -6.80 8.96
CA GLU A 96 18.01 -7.58 9.19
C GLU A 96 16.75 -6.71 9.10
N VAL A 97 16.78 -5.51 9.71
CA VAL A 97 15.69 -4.55 9.63
C VAL A 97 15.46 -4.08 8.18
N GLN A 98 16.52 -3.82 7.43
CA GLN A 98 16.42 -3.43 6.02
C GLN A 98 15.81 -4.53 5.16
N GLU A 99 16.20 -5.79 5.39
CA GLU A 99 15.67 -6.96 4.68
C GLU A 99 14.17 -7.15 4.96
N GLU A 100 13.74 -7.04 6.22
CA GLU A 100 12.34 -7.20 6.58
C GLU A 100 11.48 -6.05 6.02
N ILE A 101 12.00 -4.81 6.04
CA ILE A 101 11.37 -3.66 5.39
C ILE A 101 11.22 -3.89 3.88
N ALA A 102 12.29 -4.36 3.21
CA ALA A 102 12.26 -4.65 1.79
C ALA A 102 11.23 -5.74 1.46
N ALA A 103 11.17 -6.81 2.26
CA ALA A 103 10.19 -7.88 2.11
C ALA A 103 8.74 -7.38 2.32
N ALA A 104 8.49 -6.51 3.31
CA ALA A 104 7.18 -5.91 3.55
C ALA A 104 6.72 -5.00 2.39
N LEU A 105 7.61 -4.17 1.87
CA LEU A 105 7.35 -3.36 0.69
C LEU A 105 7.12 -4.22 -0.56
N GLY A 106 7.89 -5.30 -0.73
CA GLY A 106 7.71 -6.29 -1.79
C GLY A 106 6.32 -6.91 -1.76
N ARG A 107 5.89 -7.42 -0.59
CA ARG A 107 4.53 -7.99 -0.39
C ARG A 107 3.44 -6.99 -0.75
N THR A 108 3.60 -5.73 -0.37
CA THR A 108 2.63 -4.66 -0.69
C THR A 108 2.61 -4.34 -2.20
N GLY A 109 3.77 -4.28 -2.83
CA GLY A 109 3.90 -4.10 -4.28
C GLY A 109 3.24 -5.24 -5.06
N SER A 110 3.44 -6.49 -4.64
CA SER A 110 2.80 -7.67 -5.25
C SER A 110 1.27 -7.61 -5.13
N LYS A 111 0.71 -7.15 -4.00
CA LYS A 111 -0.74 -6.95 -3.85
C LYS A 111 -1.28 -5.91 -4.84
N LEU A 112 -0.58 -4.79 -5.03
CA LEU A 112 -0.93 -3.78 -6.02
C LEU A 112 -0.90 -4.34 -7.44
N LEU A 113 0.16 -5.06 -7.81
CA LEU A 113 0.27 -5.69 -9.13
C LEU A 113 -0.86 -6.69 -9.39
N SER A 114 -1.24 -7.48 -8.38
CA SER A 114 -2.38 -8.39 -8.47
C SER A 114 -3.69 -7.64 -8.70
N ALA A 115 -3.95 -6.60 -7.92
CA ALA A 115 -5.14 -5.77 -8.08
C ALA A 115 -5.22 -5.10 -9.46
N MET A 116 -4.08 -4.60 -9.98
CA MET A 116 -4.01 -4.03 -11.33
C MET A 116 -4.29 -5.07 -12.42
N LYS A 117 -3.79 -6.30 -12.26
CA LYS A 117 -4.06 -7.38 -13.21
C LYS A 117 -5.54 -7.76 -13.24
N GLU A 118 -6.19 -7.80 -12.08
CA GLU A 118 -7.64 -8.04 -12.00
C GLU A 118 -8.45 -6.89 -12.58
N MET A 119 -8.05 -5.65 -12.31
CA MET A 119 -8.65 -4.46 -12.91
C MET A 119 -8.54 -4.48 -14.43
N GLN A 120 -7.38 -4.83 -14.99
CA GLN A 120 -7.19 -4.91 -16.44
C GLN A 120 -8.14 -5.94 -17.07
N LYS A 121 -8.28 -7.12 -16.47
CA LYS A 121 -9.24 -8.13 -16.95
C LYS A 121 -10.68 -7.61 -16.95
N ALA A 122 -11.07 -6.89 -15.89
CA ALA A 122 -12.39 -6.29 -15.79
C ALA A 122 -12.58 -5.17 -16.82
N GLN A 123 -11.53 -4.41 -17.11
CA GLN A 123 -11.51 -3.39 -18.16
C GLN A 123 -11.73 -4.00 -19.54
N ASP A 124 -10.97 -5.05 -19.89
CA ASP A 124 -11.09 -5.72 -21.18
C ASP A 124 -12.50 -6.31 -21.38
N ALA A 125 -13.08 -6.88 -20.31
CA ALA A 125 -14.46 -7.36 -20.32
C ALA A 125 -15.47 -6.22 -20.55
N TYR A 126 -15.31 -5.10 -19.83
CA TYR A 126 -16.13 -3.91 -20.00
C TYR A 126 -16.03 -3.34 -21.42
N GLU A 127 -14.83 -3.19 -21.96
CA GLU A 127 -14.60 -2.66 -23.31
C GLU A 127 -15.21 -3.56 -24.39
N THR A 128 -15.12 -4.88 -24.21
CA THR A 128 -15.76 -5.85 -25.11
C THR A 128 -17.28 -5.68 -25.13
N GLN A 129 -17.92 -5.55 -23.97
CA GLN A 129 -19.36 -5.32 -23.86
C GLN A 129 -19.76 -3.96 -24.42
N ALA A 130 -18.97 -2.91 -24.15
CA ALA A 130 -19.21 -1.56 -24.64
C ALA A 130 -19.14 -1.52 -26.18
N ALA A 131 -18.14 -2.20 -26.77
CA ALA A 131 -18.00 -2.30 -28.22
C ALA A 131 -19.17 -3.05 -28.85
N ALA A 132 -19.63 -4.16 -28.25
CA ALA A 132 -20.81 -4.89 -28.71
C ALA A 132 -22.07 -4.01 -28.67
N PHE A 133 -22.27 -3.28 -27.58
CA PHE A 133 -23.39 -2.36 -27.40
C PHE A 133 -23.40 -1.22 -28.44
N LEU A 134 -22.24 -0.61 -28.71
CA LEU A 134 -22.10 0.43 -29.73
C LEU A 134 -22.36 -0.09 -31.14
N ARG A 135 -21.85 -1.29 -31.47
CA ARG A 135 -22.12 -1.93 -32.76
C ARG A 135 -23.63 -2.13 -32.96
N LEU A 136 -24.33 -2.61 -31.94
CA LEU A 136 -25.77 -2.81 -32.02
C LEU A 136 -26.53 -1.50 -32.28
N LYS A 137 -26.19 -0.42 -31.56
CA LYS A 137 -26.74 0.92 -31.82
C LYS A 137 -26.45 1.41 -33.24
N SER A 138 -25.24 1.18 -33.75
CA SER A 138 -24.86 1.64 -35.10
C SER A 138 -25.65 0.93 -36.22
N THR A 139 -26.15 -0.28 -35.97
CA THR A 139 -27.04 -1.00 -36.89
C THR A 139 -28.50 -0.53 -36.85
N GLY A 140 -28.82 0.50 -36.05
CA GLY A 140 -30.19 1.00 -35.87
C GLY A 140 -31.06 0.13 -34.97
N ARG A 141 -30.53 -0.97 -34.43
CA ARG A 141 -31.23 -1.80 -33.44
C ARG A 141 -31.16 -1.16 -32.06
N GLN A 142 -32.29 -1.17 -31.36
CA GLN A 142 -32.34 -0.78 -29.95
C GLN A 142 -31.74 -1.90 -29.08
N PRO A 143 -30.80 -1.56 -28.18
CA PRO A 143 -30.25 -2.54 -27.26
C PRO A 143 -31.31 -3.05 -26.29
N SER A 144 -31.30 -4.37 -26.08
CA SER A 144 -32.20 -5.02 -25.13
C SER A 144 -31.90 -4.55 -23.70
N PHE A 145 -32.88 -4.69 -22.80
CA PHE A 145 -32.67 -4.53 -21.36
C PHE A 145 -31.50 -5.40 -20.87
N GLU A 146 -31.37 -6.62 -21.38
CA GLU A 146 -30.25 -7.51 -21.01
C GLU A 146 -28.89 -6.95 -21.43
N ASP A 147 -28.77 -6.39 -22.64
CA ASP A 147 -27.51 -5.81 -23.13
C ASP A 147 -27.10 -4.61 -22.27
N LYS A 148 -28.09 -3.77 -21.93
CA LYS A 148 -27.95 -2.63 -21.02
C LYS A 148 -27.49 -3.07 -19.63
N HIS A 149 -28.13 -4.09 -19.07
CA HIS A 149 -27.83 -4.62 -17.75
C HIS A 149 -26.44 -5.26 -17.70
N ARG A 150 -26.04 -6.07 -18.71
CA ARG A 150 -24.70 -6.66 -18.80
C ARG A 150 -23.60 -5.60 -18.84
N LEU A 151 -23.80 -4.53 -19.62
CA LEU A 151 -22.84 -3.43 -19.70
C LEU A 151 -22.71 -2.70 -18.35
N LEU A 152 -23.83 -2.48 -17.65
CA LEU A 152 -23.86 -1.86 -16.32
C LEU A 152 -23.12 -2.71 -15.28
N LEU A 153 -23.33 -4.03 -15.27
CA LEU A 153 -22.61 -4.94 -14.39
C LEU A 153 -21.10 -4.92 -14.67
N ALA A 154 -20.71 -5.01 -15.95
CA ALA A 154 -19.29 -4.94 -16.32
C ALA A 154 -18.63 -3.62 -15.90
N ALA A 155 -19.33 -2.49 -16.05
CA ALA A 155 -18.85 -1.19 -15.60
C ALA A 155 -18.73 -1.10 -14.07
N ARG A 156 -19.70 -1.67 -13.34
CA ARG A 156 -19.67 -1.75 -11.87
C ARG A 156 -18.47 -2.58 -11.39
N ASP A 157 -18.24 -3.74 -12.01
CA ASP A 157 -17.15 -4.63 -11.67
C ASP A 157 -15.80 -3.97 -11.93
N PHE A 158 -15.62 -3.33 -13.09
CA PHE A 158 -14.42 -2.56 -13.40
C PHE A 158 -14.15 -1.47 -12.35
N ASN A 159 -15.16 -0.66 -12.02
CA ASN A 159 -15.01 0.40 -11.02
C ASN A 159 -14.67 -0.16 -9.62
N GLY A 160 -15.25 -1.30 -9.24
CA GLY A 160 -14.93 -1.98 -7.99
C GLY A 160 -13.46 -2.44 -7.95
N LYS A 161 -12.96 -3.01 -9.06
CA LYS A 161 -11.55 -3.41 -9.17
C LYS A 161 -10.60 -2.22 -9.23
N LEU A 162 -11.00 -1.12 -9.88
CA LEU A 162 -10.24 0.13 -9.90
C LEU A 162 -10.09 0.71 -8.48
N GLN A 163 -11.17 0.71 -7.69
CA GLN A 163 -11.12 1.14 -6.30
C GLN A 163 -10.20 0.25 -5.45
N ALA A 164 -10.24 -1.07 -5.66
CA ALA A 164 -9.32 -1.99 -5.00
C ALA A 164 -7.85 -1.71 -5.35
N ALA A 165 -7.56 -1.41 -6.63
CA ALA A 165 -6.22 -1.01 -7.07
C ALA A 165 -5.78 0.34 -6.47
N GLU A 166 -6.69 1.32 -6.36
CA GLU A 166 -6.41 2.62 -5.72
C GLU A 166 -6.09 2.45 -4.22
N ASN A 167 -6.84 1.59 -3.54
CA ASN A 167 -6.61 1.28 -2.13
C ASN A 167 -5.24 0.60 -1.94
N ALA A 168 -4.91 -0.37 -2.79
CA ALA A 168 -3.59 -1.03 -2.76
C ALA A 168 -2.45 -0.05 -3.07
N ARG A 169 -2.66 0.90 -3.99
CA ARG A 169 -1.70 1.95 -4.33
C ARG A 169 -1.49 2.90 -3.15
N THR A 170 -2.56 3.30 -2.48
CA THR A 170 -2.51 4.14 -1.29
C THR A 170 -1.77 3.42 -0.15
N ALA A 171 -2.05 2.13 0.07
CA ALA A 171 -1.32 1.33 1.05
C ALA A 171 0.19 1.30 0.77
N LEU A 172 0.59 1.14 -0.50
CA LEU A 172 2.00 1.20 -0.89
C LEU A 172 2.64 2.57 -0.60
N ILE A 173 1.93 3.67 -0.85
CA ILE A 173 2.41 5.01 -0.52
C ILE A 173 2.64 5.14 0.99
N VAL A 174 1.66 4.72 1.82
CA VAL A 174 1.75 4.77 3.29
C VAL A 174 2.91 3.93 3.81
N HIS A 175 3.07 2.70 3.33
CA HIS A 175 4.17 1.84 3.76
C HIS A 175 5.53 2.43 3.36
N ARG A 176 5.64 3.02 2.18
CA ARG A 176 6.88 3.73 1.77
C ARG A 176 7.14 4.95 2.65
N GLN A 177 6.12 5.73 3.01
CA GLN A 177 6.29 6.87 3.93
C GLN A 177 6.75 6.43 5.31
N ALA A 178 6.18 5.34 5.85
CA ALA A 178 6.57 4.79 7.15
C ALA A 178 8.05 4.36 7.20
N VAL A 179 8.62 3.95 6.07
CA VAL A 179 10.02 3.57 5.91
C VAL A 179 10.96 4.78 5.70
N GLY A 180 10.40 5.99 5.54
CA GLY A 180 11.17 7.22 5.37
C GLY A 180 11.24 7.75 3.93
N PHE A 181 10.51 7.16 2.98
CA PHE A 181 10.37 7.74 1.64
C PHE A 181 9.38 8.92 1.65
N VAL A 182 9.86 10.11 2.03
CA VAL A 182 9.01 11.32 2.17
C VAL A 182 8.93 12.12 0.86
N TYR A 183 10.06 12.36 0.19
CA TYR A 183 10.12 13.26 -0.95
C TYR A 183 9.46 12.67 -2.20
N GLN A 184 8.44 13.36 -2.73
CA GLN A 184 7.71 13.03 -3.96
C GLN A 184 7.19 11.59 -4.06
N ASN A 185 7.04 10.88 -2.94
CA ASN A 185 6.70 9.46 -2.94
C ASN A 185 5.41 9.15 -3.71
N HIS A 186 4.36 9.94 -3.49
CA HIS A 186 3.09 9.82 -4.20
C HIS A 186 3.24 10.00 -5.72
N LYS A 187 4.10 10.93 -6.19
CA LYS A 187 4.33 11.16 -7.64
C LYS A 187 5.05 9.97 -8.26
N ILE A 188 6.08 9.45 -7.58
CA ILE A 188 6.84 8.29 -8.03
C ILE A 188 5.90 7.08 -8.15
N VAL A 189 5.13 6.78 -7.10
CA VAL A 189 4.22 5.63 -7.11
C VAL A 189 3.13 5.79 -8.18
N LYS A 190 2.52 6.97 -8.33
CA LYS A 190 1.51 7.21 -9.37
C LYS A 190 2.08 7.11 -10.79
N ARG A 191 3.33 7.52 -11.02
CA ARG A 191 4.01 7.39 -12.31
C ARG A 191 4.36 5.93 -12.62
N THR A 192 4.81 5.18 -11.61
CA THR A 192 5.18 3.76 -11.78
C THR A 192 3.95 2.87 -11.94
N TYR A 193 2.84 3.19 -11.25
CA TYR A 193 1.59 2.43 -11.27
C TYR A 193 0.42 3.34 -11.69
N PRO A 194 0.33 3.66 -12.99
CA PRO A 194 -0.77 4.45 -13.51
C PRO A 194 -2.08 3.66 -13.39
N LEU A 195 -3.15 4.35 -13.02
CA LEU A 195 -4.50 3.79 -12.97
C LEU A 195 -5.40 4.62 -13.89
N PRO A 196 -6.33 3.99 -14.63
CA PRO A 196 -7.26 4.68 -15.49
C PRO A 196 -8.30 5.47 -14.68
N ASP A 197 -9.01 6.36 -15.36
CA ASP A 197 -10.12 7.11 -14.74
C ASP A 197 -11.34 6.22 -14.52
N LEU A 198 -12.16 6.58 -13.52
CA LEU A 198 -13.43 5.92 -13.25
C LEU A 198 -14.36 6.01 -14.46
N VAL A 199 -15.08 4.91 -14.73
CA VAL A 199 -16.28 4.98 -15.57
C VAL A 199 -17.36 5.64 -14.74
N THR A 200 -17.39 6.97 -14.76
CA THR A 200 -18.36 7.75 -14.01
C THR A 200 -19.76 7.51 -14.56
N ARG A 201 -20.76 7.53 -13.66
CA ARG A 201 -22.19 7.47 -14.05
C ARG A 201 -22.52 8.52 -15.12
N TYR A 202 -21.89 9.69 -15.08
CA TYR A 202 -22.08 10.75 -16.08
C TYR A 202 -21.47 10.41 -17.45
N ALA A 203 -20.27 9.85 -17.50
CA ALA A 203 -19.66 9.39 -18.76
C ALA A 203 -20.43 8.21 -19.37
N PHE A 204 -20.95 7.33 -18.53
CA PHE A 204 -21.74 6.18 -18.93
C PHE A 204 -23.15 6.60 -19.42
N ARG A 205 -23.81 7.51 -18.69
CA ARG A 205 -25.11 8.09 -19.05
C ARG A 205 -25.02 8.84 -20.37
N ASN A 206 -24.06 9.77 -20.53
CA ASN A 206 -23.94 10.58 -21.74
C ASN A 206 -23.53 9.78 -23.00
N ARG A 207 -22.89 8.60 -22.86
CA ARG A 207 -22.53 7.76 -24.00
C ARG A 207 -23.55 6.68 -24.33
N PHE A 208 -24.28 6.16 -23.34
CA PHE A 208 -25.01 4.91 -23.52
C PHE A 208 -26.51 4.98 -23.20
N PHE A 209 -27.00 5.92 -22.37
CA PHE A 209 -28.37 5.88 -21.84
C PHE A 209 -29.07 7.24 -21.76
N ASP A 210 -30.39 7.26 -21.99
CA ASP A 210 -31.23 8.38 -21.55
C ASP A 210 -31.48 8.32 -20.04
N THR A 211 -31.68 9.49 -19.42
CA THR A 211 -31.65 9.72 -17.96
C THR A 211 -32.60 8.85 -17.14
N GLN A 212 -33.72 8.39 -17.70
CA GLN A 212 -34.72 7.59 -16.99
C GLN A 212 -34.47 6.07 -17.02
N GLU A 213 -33.59 5.56 -17.89
CA GLU A 213 -33.40 4.11 -18.06
C GLU A 213 -32.39 3.51 -17.07
N VAL A 214 -31.44 4.30 -16.56
CA VAL A 214 -30.40 3.77 -15.65
C VAL A 214 -31.00 3.44 -14.28
N ASP A 215 -31.89 4.30 -13.77
CA ASP A 215 -32.49 4.12 -12.46
C ASP A 215 -33.47 2.95 -12.42
N SER A 216 -34.13 2.63 -13.53
CA SER A 216 -35.04 1.48 -13.63
C SER A 216 -34.29 0.14 -13.66
N VAL A 217 -33.13 0.07 -14.33
CA VAL A 217 -32.28 -1.13 -14.31
C VAL A 217 -31.71 -1.37 -12.90
N ILE A 218 -31.22 -0.33 -12.24
CA ILE A 218 -30.67 -0.43 -10.87
C ILE A 218 -31.77 -0.81 -9.86
N ALA A 219 -32.96 -0.23 -9.98
CA ALA A 219 -34.09 -0.53 -9.10
C ALA A 219 -34.58 -1.99 -9.24
N LYS A 220 -34.46 -2.58 -10.43
CA LYS A 220 -34.83 -3.97 -10.68
C LYS A 220 -33.82 -4.95 -10.07
N ASP A 221 -32.53 -4.67 -10.22
CA ASP A 221 -31.42 -5.45 -9.63
C ASP A 221 -31.49 -5.49 -8.09
N ALA A 222 -31.85 -4.36 -7.46
CA ALA A 222 -32.06 -4.28 -6.01
C ALA A 222 -33.27 -5.10 -5.50
N ARG A 223 -34.31 -5.28 -6.33
CA ARG A 223 -35.48 -6.12 -5.98
C ARG A 223 -35.18 -7.61 -6.14
N GLU A 224 -34.43 -7.98 -7.17
CA GLU A 224 -34.07 -9.39 -7.40
C GLU A 224 -33.12 -9.90 -6.30
N THR A 225 -32.12 -9.10 -5.92
CA THR A 225 -31.18 -9.43 -4.83
C THR A 225 -31.81 -9.56 -3.44
N SER A 226 -32.89 -8.82 -3.16
CA SER A 226 -33.62 -8.91 -1.88
C SER A 226 -34.60 -10.08 -1.82
N SER A 227 -35.08 -10.59 -2.97
CA SER A 227 -35.93 -11.78 -3.01
C SER A 227 -35.17 -13.08 -2.75
N SER A 228 -33.92 -13.18 -3.22
CA SER A 228 -33.09 -14.39 -3.11
C SER A 228 -32.52 -14.64 -1.71
N THR A 229 -32.58 -13.67 -0.81
CA THR A 229 -32.09 -13.80 0.58
C THR A 229 -33.16 -14.27 1.56
N SER A 230 -34.40 -14.47 1.09
CA SER A 230 -35.58 -14.79 1.92
C SER A 230 -36.06 -16.24 1.77
N SER A 231 -35.24 -17.13 1.21
CA SER A 231 -35.55 -18.56 1.02
C SER A 231 -34.56 -19.45 1.77
#